data_AF-A0A1J5EC92-F1
#
_entry.id   AF-A0A1J5EC92-F1
#
_cell.length_a   1.000
_cell.length_b   1.000
_cell.length_c   1.000
_cell.angle_alpha   90.00
_cell.angle_beta   90.00
_cell.angle_gamma   90.00
#
_symmetry.space_group_name_H-M   'P 1'
#
loop_
_entity.id
_entity.type
_entity.pdbx_description
1 polymer ?
#
loop_
_entity_poly.entity_id
_entity_poly.type
_entity_poly.pdbx_seq_one_letter_code
_entity_poly.pdbx_strand_id
1 'polypeptide(L)'
;MPVYGYPSQPVIERFFFDMDGKARVRLVVGIAMKLGLNPQVGIPLLTRLNVPVINAISLYTQSRQEWERSKVGLDIFERTWQVATTELEGLIQPTVIASKEKMIDSQTGLEYVKVTPIPERINRLVDRVGAWINLQNKPSKDKKLAIIYYNYPPGKQNIGASYLNVLPESLWQIINRLRTEGYDIGQEISKDKLFNDIHSYGRNVGNWAPAEIDKLARSG
;
A
#
# COMPACT_ATOMS: atom_id res chain seq x y z
N MET A 1 14.69 -2.67 14.42
CA MET A 1 14.83 -2.00 15.73
C MET A 1 13.45 -1.88 16.34
N PRO A 2 13.08 -2.74 17.31
CA PRO A 2 11.84 -2.58 18.05
C PRO A 2 11.95 -1.39 19.01
N VAL A 3 10.92 -0.54 19.04
CA VAL A 3 10.81 0.58 19.99
C VAL A 3 9.42 0.57 20.59
N TYR A 4 9.33 0.96 21.86
CA TYR A 4 8.07 1.03 22.59
C TYR A 4 8.03 2.31 23.40
N GLY A 5 6.85 2.93 23.48
CA GLY A 5 6.60 4.07 24.33
C GLY A 5 5.33 4.79 23.94
N TYR A 6 4.82 5.59 24.87
CA TYR A 6 3.66 6.43 24.70
C TYR A 6 3.94 7.80 25.33
N PRO A 7 3.61 8.92 24.67
CA PRO A 7 3.09 9.02 23.30
C PRO A 7 4.13 8.62 22.24
N SER A 8 3.69 8.31 21.01
CA SER A 8 4.57 7.80 19.94
C SER A 8 5.59 8.85 19.46
N GLN A 9 5.26 10.14 19.50
CA GLN A 9 6.09 11.21 18.96
C GLN A 9 7.49 11.28 19.61
N PRO A 10 7.63 11.41 20.95
CA PRO A 10 8.96 11.46 21.58
C PRO A 10 9.81 10.22 21.32
N VAL A 11 9.17 9.05 21.12
CA VAL A 11 9.86 7.80 20.78
C VAL A 11 10.45 7.89 19.38
N ILE A 12 9.68 8.37 18.41
CA ILE A 12 10.16 8.59 17.04
C ILE A 12 11.30 9.61 17.04
N GLU A 13 11.10 10.77 17.68
CA GLU A 13 12.13 11.82 17.76
C GLU A 13 13.44 11.31 18.36
N ARG A 14 13.36 10.52 19.42
CA ARG A 14 14.54 10.01 20.12
C ARG A 14 15.26 8.88 19.38
N PHE A 15 14.52 7.96 18.77
CA PHE A 15 15.11 6.70 18.28
C PHE A 15 15.22 6.63 16.77
N PHE A 16 14.34 7.31 16.02
CA PHE A 16 14.32 7.19 14.56
C PHE A 16 15.14 8.26 13.85
N PHE A 17 15.65 9.25 14.59
CA PHE A 17 16.61 10.23 14.09
C PHE A 17 18.00 10.01 14.69
N ASP A 18 19.05 10.35 13.94
CA ASP A 18 20.41 10.46 14.44
C ASP A 18 20.68 11.84 15.05
N MET A 19 21.92 12.06 15.51
CA MET A 19 22.33 13.32 16.13
C MET A 19 22.26 14.51 15.16
N ASP A 20 22.32 14.26 13.86
CA ASP A 20 22.22 15.27 12.79
C ASP A 20 20.77 15.49 12.35
N GLY A 21 19.80 14.79 12.95
CA GLY A 21 18.38 14.87 12.60
C GLY A 21 18.00 14.13 11.32
N LYS A 22 18.86 13.23 10.80
CA LYS A 22 18.53 12.37 9.66
C LYS A 22 17.88 11.06 10.12
N ALA A 23 17.05 10.48 9.26
CA ALA A 23 16.38 9.22 9.56
C ALA A 23 17.39 8.07 9.70
N ARG A 24 17.33 7.35 10.84
CA ARG A 24 18.09 6.12 11.12
C ARG A 24 17.40 4.86 10.60
N VAL A 25 16.14 4.98 10.25
CA VAL A 25 15.30 3.92 9.73
C VAL A 25 14.99 4.21 8.26
N ARG A 26 14.67 3.16 7.51
CA ARG A 26 14.28 3.25 6.10
C ARG A 26 12.79 3.02 5.86
N LEU A 27 12.12 2.45 6.85
CA LEU A 27 10.71 2.11 6.86
C LEU A 27 10.31 1.88 8.32
N VAL A 28 9.09 2.25 8.68
CA VAL A 28 8.50 2.00 10.00
C VAL A 28 7.34 1.03 9.87
N VAL A 29 7.30 0.03 10.76
CA VAL A 29 6.11 -0.81 10.96
C VAL A 29 5.45 -0.37 12.25
N GLY A 30 4.34 0.35 12.15
CA GLY A 30 3.57 0.82 13.30
C GLY A 30 2.63 -0.26 13.79
N ILE A 31 2.93 -0.87 14.94
CA ILE A 31 2.00 -1.79 15.63
C ILE A 31 1.23 -0.99 16.68
N ALA A 32 -0.06 -0.76 16.44
CA ALA A 32 -0.89 0.12 17.28
C ALA A 32 -0.30 1.53 17.49
N MET A 33 0.51 1.99 16.53
CA MET A 33 1.11 3.33 16.57
C MET A 33 0.01 4.38 16.39
N LYS A 34 0.00 5.37 17.28
CA LYS A 34 -0.93 6.51 17.24
C LYS A 34 -0.10 7.78 17.40
N LEU A 35 -0.06 8.60 16.36
CA LEU A 35 0.63 9.90 16.42
C LEU A 35 -0.29 11.01 16.95
N GLY A 36 -1.59 10.72 16.98
CA GLY A 36 -2.63 11.64 17.41
C GLY A 36 -3.18 12.39 16.21
N LEU A 37 -4.47 12.76 16.30
CA LEU A 37 -5.20 13.45 15.23
C LEU A 37 -4.81 14.93 15.07
N ASN A 38 -3.67 15.38 15.58
CA ASN A 38 -3.20 16.76 15.40
C ASN A 38 -2.28 16.82 14.17
N PRO A 39 -2.76 17.30 13.01
CA PRO A 39 -1.96 17.32 11.79
C PRO A 39 -0.75 18.25 11.89
N GLN A 40 -0.83 19.28 12.75
CA GLN A 40 0.26 20.23 13.02
C GLN A 40 1.47 19.57 13.70
N VAL A 41 1.29 18.36 14.24
CA VAL A 41 2.35 17.58 14.90
C VAL A 41 2.74 16.38 14.03
N GLY A 42 1.76 15.59 13.59
CA GLY A 42 2.01 14.36 12.86
C GLY A 42 2.66 14.59 11.49
N ILE A 43 2.17 15.57 10.71
CA ILE A 43 2.68 15.83 9.36
C ILE A 43 4.14 16.29 9.41
N PRO A 44 4.53 17.34 10.18
CA PRO A 44 5.93 17.76 10.21
C PRO A 44 6.90 16.66 10.66
N LEU A 45 6.50 15.84 11.65
CA LEU A 45 7.32 14.75 12.15
C LEU A 45 7.56 13.68 11.08
N LEU A 46 6.49 13.19 10.44
CA LEU A 46 6.59 12.15 9.43
C LEU A 46 7.21 12.65 8.12
N THR A 47 6.96 13.91 7.74
CA THR A 47 7.62 14.55 6.60
C THR A 47 9.13 14.67 6.84
N ARG A 48 9.57 15.04 8.04
CA ARG A 48 11.00 15.06 8.39
C ARG A 48 11.60 13.66 8.38
N LEU A 49 10.87 12.66 8.89
CA LEU A 49 11.32 11.27 8.87
C LEU A 49 11.45 10.74 7.44
N ASN A 50 10.53 11.12 6.56
CA ASN A 50 10.54 10.86 5.11
C ASN A 50 10.75 9.38 4.74
N VAL A 51 10.07 8.47 5.44
CA VAL A 51 10.08 7.04 5.15
C VAL A 51 8.66 6.48 5.10
N PRO A 52 8.43 5.36 4.38
CA PRO A 52 7.13 4.68 4.43
C PRO A 52 6.82 4.20 5.84
N VAL A 53 5.56 4.33 6.25
CA VAL A 53 5.05 3.85 7.54
C VAL A 53 3.91 2.88 7.28
N ILE A 54 4.14 1.58 7.50
CA ILE A 54 3.13 0.54 7.32
C ILE A 54 2.35 0.34 8.62
N ASN A 55 1.03 0.29 8.52
CA ASN A 55 0.14 -0.02 9.65
C ASN A 55 0.00 -1.55 9.84
N ALA A 56 0.50 -2.05 10.97
CA ALA A 56 0.35 -3.43 11.41
C ALA A 56 -0.74 -3.53 12.49
N ILE A 57 -1.84 -4.19 12.13
CA ILE A 57 -3.06 -4.28 12.92
C ILE A 57 -3.00 -5.54 13.79
N SER A 58 -3.03 -5.35 15.11
CA SER A 58 -3.39 -6.43 16.03
C SER A 58 -4.89 -6.34 16.27
N LEU A 59 -5.64 -7.41 16.01
CA LEU A 59 -7.08 -7.44 16.27
C LEU A 59 -7.37 -7.04 17.72
N TYR A 60 -8.48 -6.34 17.94
CA TYR A 60 -8.83 -5.79 19.24
C TYR A 60 -9.66 -6.74 20.09
N THR A 61 -10.60 -7.45 19.47
CA THR A 61 -11.51 -8.40 20.16
C THR A 61 -11.57 -9.77 19.50
N GLN A 62 -11.39 -9.85 18.17
CA GLN A 62 -11.59 -11.08 17.41
C GLN A 62 -10.43 -12.07 17.61
N SER A 63 -10.78 -13.34 17.79
CA SER A 63 -9.90 -14.48 17.53
C SER A 63 -9.58 -14.59 16.05
N ARG A 64 -8.56 -15.37 15.71
CA ARG A 64 -8.19 -15.63 14.31
C ARG A 64 -9.36 -16.25 13.55
N GLN A 65 -10.04 -17.21 14.15
CA GLN A 65 -11.14 -17.93 13.52
C GLN A 65 -12.34 -17.00 13.22
N GLU A 66 -12.69 -16.12 14.16
CA GLU A 66 -13.77 -15.14 13.96
C GLU A 66 -13.42 -14.16 12.84
N TRP A 67 -12.17 -13.69 12.80
CA TRP A 67 -11.70 -12.79 11.75
C TRP A 67 -11.69 -13.46 10.37
N GLU A 68 -11.21 -14.69 10.25
CA GLU A 68 -11.18 -15.44 8.98
C GLU A 68 -12.59 -15.77 8.45
N ARG A 69 -13.56 -16.00 9.34
CA ARG A 69 -14.97 -16.24 8.96
C ARG A 69 -15.75 -14.96 8.70
N SER A 70 -15.23 -13.80 9.10
CA SER A 70 -15.90 -12.52 8.95
C SER A 70 -15.94 -12.07 7.49
N LYS A 71 -17.16 -11.87 6.96
CA LYS A 71 -17.35 -11.31 5.61
C LYS A 71 -16.91 -9.84 5.49
N VAL A 72 -16.81 -9.14 6.63
CA VAL A 72 -16.42 -7.72 6.69
C VAL A 72 -15.01 -7.51 7.22
N GLY A 73 -14.32 -8.58 7.64
CA GLY A 73 -13.02 -8.53 8.27
C GLY A 73 -13.09 -7.96 9.69
N LEU A 74 -12.47 -6.79 9.87
CA LEU A 74 -12.39 -6.07 11.15
C LEU A 74 -13.76 -5.64 11.66
N ASP A 75 -13.92 -5.65 12.99
CA ASP A 75 -15.08 -5.04 13.65
C ASP A 75 -15.24 -3.55 13.24
N ILE A 76 -16.50 -3.09 13.16
CA ILE A 76 -16.81 -1.71 12.72
C ILE A 76 -16.20 -0.65 13.66
N PHE A 77 -16.21 -0.87 14.97
CA PHE A 77 -15.64 0.07 15.92
C PHE A 77 -14.11 0.10 15.79
N GLU A 78 -13.51 -1.07 15.53
CA GLU A 78 -12.08 -1.20 15.35
C GLU A 78 -11.57 -0.49 14.10
N ARG A 79 -12.32 -0.54 13.00
CA ARG A 79 -11.97 0.13 11.72
C ARG A 79 -11.75 1.63 11.87
N THR A 80 -12.52 2.31 12.72
CA THR A 80 -12.43 3.77 12.90
C THR A 80 -11.04 4.20 13.38
N TRP A 81 -10.46 3.48 14.35
CA TRP A 81 -9.18 3.87 14.94
C TRP A 81 -8.00 3.06 14.40
N GLN A 82 -8.20 1.84 13.90
CA GLN A 82 -7.13 1.03 13.29
C GLN A 82 -6.93 1.28 11.80
N VAL A 83 -7.91 1.84 11.10
CA VAL A 83 -7.79 2.12 9.66
C VAL A 83 -7.95 3.62 9.42
N ALA A 84 -9.15 4.17 9.67
CA ALA A 84 -9.44 5.54 9.27
C ALA A 84 -8.51 6.57 9.95
N THR A 85 -8.30 6.46 11.26
CA THR A 85 -7.36 7.36 11.97
C THR A 85 -5.93 7.23 11.45
N THR A 86 -5.45 6.01 11.21
CA THR A 86 -4.08 5.78 10.73
C THR A 86 -3.87 6.24 9.29
N GLU A 87 -4.90 6.13 8.43
CA GLU A 87 -4.85 6.63 7.06
C GLU A 87 -4.82 8.16 7.03
N LEU A 88 -5.56 8.83 7.93
CA LEU A 88 -5.45 10.28 8.13
C LEU A 88 -4.06 10.71 8.60
N GLU A 89 -3.36 9.86 9.36
CA GLU A 89 -1.96 10.07 9.74
C GLU A 89 -0.96 9.73 8.61
N GLY A 90 -1.42 9.20 7.47
CA GLY A 90 -0.58 8.86 6.31
C GLY A 90 0.07 7.49 6.37
N LEU A 91 -0.35 6.62 7.29
CA LEU A 91 0.10 5.22 7.32
C LEU A 91 -0.53 4.46 6.16
N ILE A 92 0.25 3.53 5.60
CA ILE A 92 -0.12 2.78 4.40
C ILE A 92 -0.29 1.28 4.67
N GLN A 93 -0.91 0.59 3.72
CA GLN A 93 -0.96 -0.88 3.64
C GLN A 93 -1.37 -1.57 4.96
N PRO A 94 -2.56 -1.28 5.51
CA PRO A 94 -3.04 -1.94 6.71
C PRO A 94 -2.97 -3.46 6.59
N THR A 95 -2.35 -4.10 7.58
CA THR A 95 -2.09 -5.56 7.58
C THR A 95 -2.37 -6.14 8.95
N VAL A 96 -3.38 -7.02 9.06
CA VAL A 96 -3.65 -7.77 10.30
C VAL A 96 -2.50 -8.74 10.58
N ILE A 97 -1.88 -8.72 11.76
CA ILE A 97 -0.74 -9.57 12.12
C ILE A 97 -0.96 -10.45 13.35
N ALA A 98 -1.98 -10.17 14.16
CA ALA A 98 -2.22 -10.86 15.42
C ALA A 98 -3.70 -10.87 15.78
N SER A 99 -4.14 -11.90 16.50
CA SER A 99 -5.49 -12.09 17.02
C SER A 99 -5.55 -12.00 18.54
N LYS A 100 -6.77 -11.95 19.08
CA LYS A 100 -7.05 -12.06 20.51
C LYS A 100 -7.65 -13.42 20.80
N GLU A 101 -6.83 -14.31 21.37
CA GLU A 101 -7.25 -15.66 21.71
C GLU A 101 -7.62 -15.73 23.19
N LYS A 102 -8.80 -16.26 23.48
CA LYS A 102 -9.20 -16.57 24.87
C LYS A 102 -8.47 -17.84 25.29
N MET A 103 -7.81 -17.76 26.43
CA MET A 103 -7.03 -18.83 27.03
C MET A 103 -7.52 -19.06 28.46
N ILE A 104 -7.35 -20.29 28.94
CA ILE A 104 -7.58 -20.64 30.35
C ILE A 104 -6.22 -21.01 30.93
N ASP A 105 -5.85 -20.36 32.02
CA ASP A 105 -4.64 -20.71 32.75
C ASP A 105 -4.81 -22.06 33.46
N SER A 106 -3.93 -23.02 33.18
CA SER A 106 -4.05 -24.39 33.66
C SER A 106 -3.86 -24.55 35.17
N GLN A 107 -3.23 -23.58 35.84
CA GLN A 107 -2.92 -23.65 37.27
C GLN A 107 -4.01 -22.99 38.12
N THR A 108 -4.57 -21.89 37.63
CA THR A 108 -5.52 -21.04 38.36
C THR A 108 -6.96 -21.21 37.87
N GLY A 109 -7.16 -21.77 36.67
CA GLY A 109 -8.48 -21.87 36.03
C GLY A 109 -9.04 -20.54 35.52
N LEU A 110 -8.26 -19.45 35.58
CA LEU A 110 -8.70 -18.11 35.18
C LEU A 110 -8.64 -17.93 33.67
N GLU A 111 -9.67 -17.27 33.11
CA GLU A 111 -9.68 -16.84 31.72
C GLU A 111 -8.82 -15.59 31.52
N TYR A 112 -8.04 -15.57 30.43
CA TYR A 112 -7.31 -14.39 29.99
C TYR A 112 -7.26 -14.30 28.47
N VAL A 113 -6.96 -13.11 27.95
CA VAL A 113 -6.83 -12.87 26.51
C VAL A 113 -5.36 -12.77 26.15
N LYS A 114 -4.91 -13.62 25.22
CA LYS A 114 -3.56 -13.63 24.68
C LYS A 114 -3.55 -12.99 23.29
N VAL A 115 -2.62 -12.08 23.06
CA VAL A 115 -2.30 -11.63 21.70
C VAL A 115 -1.49 -12.73 21.01
N THR A 116 -2.04 -13.33 19.97
CA THR A 116 -1.41 -14.44 19.26
C THR A 116 -1.07 -14.01 17.83
N PRO A 117 0.20 -14.12 17.40
CA PRO A 117 0.59 -13.78 16.04
C PRO A 117 -0.08 -14.70 15.02
N ILE A 118 -0.37 -14.17 13.83
CA ILE A 118 -0.87 -14.92 12.68
C ILE A 118 0.29 -15.04 11.66
N PRO A 119 1.03 -16.16 11.62
CA PRO A 119 2.31 -16.25 10.91
C PRO A 119 2.23 -15.93 9.42
N GLU A 120 1.22 -16.44 8.71
CA GLU A 120 1.04 -16.15 7.28
C GLU A 120 0.90 -14.65 7.01
N ARG A 121 0.21 -13.92 7.89
CA ARG A 121 0.00 -12.49 7.72
C ARG A 121 1.23 -11.67 8.06
N ILE A 122 2.01 -12.14 9.04
CA ILE A 122 3.33 -11.56 9.33
C ILE A 122 4.25 -11.74 8.12
N ASN A 123 4.25 -12.92 7.47
CA ASN A 123 5.02 -13.14 6.25
C ASN A 123 4.58 -12.16 5.15
N ARG A 124 3.27 -11.98 4.94
CA ARG A 124 2.75 -10.98 3.99
C ARG A 124 3.20 -9.55 4.31
N LEU A 125 3.24 -9.18 5.59
CA LEU A 125 3.77 -7.88 6.02
C LEU A 125 5.26 -7.75 5.70
N VAL A 126 6.05 -8.79 6.00
CA VAL A 126 7.48 -8.83 5.71
C VAL A 126 7.75 -8.72 4.21
N ASP A 127 6.97 -9.39 3.36
CA ASP A 127 7.07 -9.28 1.89
C ASP A 127 6.82 -7.84 1.43
N ARG A 128 5.83 -7.15 2.00
CA ARG A 128 5.55 -5.73 1.72
C ARG A 128 6.70 -4.82 2.14
N VAL A 129 7.26 -5.06 3.32
CA VAL A 129 8.46 -4.35 3.80
C VAL A 129 9.62 -4.59 2.83
N GLY A 130 9.87 -5.84 2.45
CA GLY A 130 10.91 -6.20 1.49
C GLY A 130 10.74 -5.50 0.14
N ALA A 131 9.51 -5.41 -0.37
CA ALA A 131 9.20 -4.71 -1.61
C ALA A 131 9.53 -3.20 -1.55
N TRP A 132 9.21 -2.53 -0.44
CA TRP A 132 9.57 -1.11 -0.23
C TRP A 132 11.08 -0.89 -0.15
N ILE A 133 11.79 -1.74 0.60
CA ILE A 133 13.25 -1.65 0.71
C ILE A 133 13.90 -1.92 -0.66
N ASN A 134 13.40 -2.89 -1.42
CA ASN A 134 13.84 -3.15 -2.78
C ASN A 134 13.61 -1.94 -3.70
N LEU A 135 12.43 -1.30 -3.62
CA LEU A 135 12.13 -0.09 -4.39
C LEU A 135 13.09 1.06 -4.09
N GLN A 136 13.47 1.24 -2.82
CA GLN A 136 14.44 2.26 -2.40
C GLN A 136 15.88 1.93 -2.85
N ASN A 137 16.27 0.65 -2.88
CA ASN A 137 17.63 0.22 -3.26
C ASN A 137 17.86 0.27 -4.78
N LYS A 138 16.81 0.04 -5.55
CA LYS A 138 16.91 -0.15 -6.98
C LYS A 138 17.16 1.18 -7.72
N PRO A 139 18.15 1.28 -8.61
CA PRO A 139 18.32 2.44 -9.48
C PRO A 139 17.08 2.68 -10.36
N SER A 140 16.74 3.92 -10.67
CA SER A 140 15.54 4.26 -11.47
C SER A 140 15.47 3.49 -12.79
N LYS A 141 16.58 3.33 -13.51
CA LYS A 141 16.67 2.56 -14.76
C LYS A 141 16.26 1.09 -14.65
N ASP A 142 16.42 0.48 -13.47
CA ASP A 142 16.14 -0.95 -13.26
C ASP A 142 14.73 -1.18 -12.68
N LYS A 143 14.02 -0.09 -12.33
CA LYS A 143 12.64 -0.12 -11.79
C LYS A 143 11.66 -0.38 -12.93
N LYS A 144 10.95 -1.51 -12.82
CA LYS A 144 9.85 -1.87 -13.71
C LYS A 144 8.54 -1.38 -13.10
N LEU A 145 7.85 -0.49 -13.81
CA LEU A 145 6.58 0.08 -13.38
C LEU A 145 5.45 -0.47 -14.25
N ALA A 146 4.36 -0.89 -13.62
CA ALA A 146 3.11 -1.21 -14.29
C ALA A 146 2.11 -0.08 -14.06
N ILE A 147 1.56 0.48 -15.14
CA ILE A 147 0.47 1.45 -15.07
C ILE A 147 -0.82 0.74 -15.47
N ILE A 148 -1.74 0.65 -14.53
CA ILE A 148 -3.03 -0.04 -14.71
C ILE A 148 -4.12 1.03 -14.81
N TYR A 149 -4.94 0.95 -15.84
CA TYR A 149 -6.08 1.85 -16.04
C TYR A 149 -7.36 1.05 -16.23
N TYR A 150 -8.48 1.71 -15.95
CA TYR A 150 -9.80 1.12 -16.08
C TYR A 150 -10.34 1.31 -17.50
N ASN A 151 -10.89 0.23 -18.05
CA ASN A 151 -11.59 0.26 -19.33
C ASN A 151 -12.89 -0.53 -19.27
N TYR A 152 -13.95 0.17 -18.85
CA TYR A 152 -15.30 -0.36 -18.81
C TYR A 152 -16.33 0.76 -19.02
N PRO A 153 -17.42 0.55 -19.78
CA PRO A 153 -17.76 -0.67 -20.53
C PRO A 153 -16.71 -1.05 -21.59
N PRO A 154 -16.54 -2.33 -21.96
CA PRO A 154 -15.49 -2.75 -22.90
C PRO A 154 -15.63 -2.04 -24.26
N GLY A 155 -14.51 -1.69 -24.89
CA GLY A 155 -14.50 -0.98 -26.16
C GLY A 155 -13.49 0.17 -26.21
N LYS A 156 -13.34 0.74 -27.41
CA LYS A 156 -12.31 1.76 -27.72
C LYS A 156 -12.55 3.12 -27.05
N GLN A 157 -13.78 3.42 -26.65
CA GLN A 157 -14.18 4.77 -26.23
C GLN A 157 -14.11 4.99 -24.70
N ASN A 158 -13.81 3.95 -23.92
CA ASN A 158 -14.06 3.95 -22.47
C ASN A 158 -12.79 3.77 -21.62
N ILE A 159 -11.63 4.20 -22.10
CA ILE A 159 -10.42 4.28 -21.25
C ILE A 159 -10.48 5.62 -20.54
N GLY A 160 -10.81 5.59 -19.25
CA GLY A 160 -11.09 6.81 -18.51
C GLY A 160 -11.17 6.59 -17.01
N ALA A 161 -11.15 7.71 -16.29
CA ALA A 161 -11.38 7.78 -14.85
C ALA A 161 -12.14 9.09 -14.54
N SER A 162 -12.78 9.15 -13.37
CA SER A 162 -13.63 10.27 -12.98
C SER A 162 -12.91 11.61 -13.08
N TYR A 163 -13.32 12.45 -14.03
CA TYR A 163 -12.76 13.77 -14.33
C TYR A 163 -11.24 13.80 -14.62
N LEU A 164 -10.67 12.65 -15.00
CA LEU A 164 -9.26 12.54 -15.35
C LEU A 164 -9.09 12.30 -16.85
N ASN A 165 -8.29 13.15 -17.49
CA ASN A 165 -7.87 12.95 -18.88
C ASN A 165 -6.77 11.87 -18.93
N VAL A 166 -7.18 10.60 -18.78
CA VAL A 166 -6.27 9.43 -18.75
C VAL A 166 -5.42 9.40 -20.01
N LEU A 167 -6.08 9.46 -21.16
CA LEU A 167 -5.47 9.58 -22.48
C LEU A 167 -6.07 10.77 -23.23
N PRO A 168 -5.24 11.56 -23.93
CA PRO A 168 -3.80 11.35 -24.13
C PRO A 168 -2.91 12.05 -23.09
N GLU A 169 -3.46 12.82 -22.15
CA GLU A 169 -2.63 13.75 -21.36
C GLU A 169 -1.92 13.11 -20.16
N SER A 170 -2.67 12.48 -19.24
CA SER A 170 -2.11 12.09 -17.95
C SER A 170 -1.02 11.03 -18.09
N LEU A 171 -1.25 9.99 -18.90
CA LEU A 171 -0.25 8.95 -19.14
C LEU A 171 0.99 9.49 -19.86
N TRP A 172 0.80 10.42 -20.80
CA TRP A 172 1.92 11.07 -21.48
C TRP A 172 2.80 11.87 -20.52
N GLN A 173 2.18 12.67 -19.63
CA GLN A 173 2.91 13.44 -18.62
C GLN A 173 3.64 12.54 -17.63
N ILE A 174 3.02 11.43 -17.19
CA ILE A 174 3.65 10.44 -16.31
C ILE A 174 4.89 9.83 -16.98
N ILE A 175 4.76 9.35 -18.23
CA ILE A 175 5.88 8.72 -18.95
C ILE A 175 7.01 9.72 -19.20
N ASN A 176 6.70 10.96 -19.58
CA ASN A 176 7.72 11.99 -19.75
C ASN A 176 8.45 12.30 -18.45
N ARG A 177 7.72 12.39 -17.33
CA ARG A 177 8.33 12.62 -16.01
C ARG A 177 9.21 11.44 -15.59
N LEU A 178 8.78 10.21 -15.82
CA LEU A 178 9.59 9.02 -15.55
C LEU A 178 10.87 9.01 -16.40
N ARG A 179 10.79 9.42 -17.68
CA ARG A 179 11.98 9.57 -18.54
C ARG A 179 12.97 10.59 -17.95
N THR A 180 12.50 11.77 -17.54
CA THR A 180 13.38 12.81 -16.97
C THR A 180 13.98 12.42 -15.62
N GLU A 181 13.32 11.52 -14.87
CA GLU A 181 13.83 10.94 -13.62
C GLU A 181 14.75 9.71 -13.84
N GLY A 182 15.05 9.36 -15.10
CA GLY A 182 16.00 8.30 -15.45
C GLY A 182 15.44 6.88 -15.37
N TYR A 183 14.12 6.72 -15.47
CA TYR A 183 13.51 5.40 -15.65
C TYR A 183 13.69 4.92 -17.10
N ASP A 184 13.89 3.61 -17.27
CA ASP A 184 13.87 2.98 -18.58
C ASP A 184 12.42 2.88 -19.09
N ILE A 185 12.09 3.67 -20.11
CA ILE A 185 10.79 3.66 -20.79
C ILE A 185 10.82 2.85 -22.09
N GLY A 186 11.93 2.16 -22.39
CA GLY A 186 12.14 1.47 -23.65
C GLY A 186 12.39 2.42 -24.82
N GLN A 187 11.76 2.11 -25.96
CA GLN A 187 11.89 2.93 -27.17
C GLN A 187 11.20 4.28 -26.99
N GLU A 188 11.74 5.31 -27.65
CA GLU A 188 11.10 6.61 -27.68
C GLU A 188 9.73 6.51 -28.37
N ILE A 189 8.70 6.95 -27.65
CA ILE A 189 7.31 6.97 -28.13
C ILE A 189 6.82 8.41 -28.19
N SER A 190 6.03 8.74 -29.22
CA SER A 190 5.27 9.99 -29.27
C SER A 190 3.96 9.86 -28.51
N LYS A 191 3.36 11.00 -28.16
CA LYS A 191 2.03 11.05 -27.53
C LYS A 191 0.96 10.35 -28.38
N ASP A 192 0.99 10.57 -29.69
CA ASP A 192 0.06 9.94 -30.62
C ASP A 192 0.29 8.43 -30.72
N LYS A 193 1.56 8.00 -30.72
CA LYS A 193 1.90 6.57 -30.70
C LYS A 193 1.39 5.91 -29.42
N LEU A 194 1.62 6.52 -28.26
CA LEU A 194 1.10 6.02 -26.97
C LEU A 194 -0.43 5.87 -27.00
N PHE A 195 -1.13 6.91 -27.48
CA PHE A 195 -2.58 6.89 -27.62
C PHE A 195 -3.04 5.74 -28.52
N ASN A 196 -2.43 5.60 -29.69
CA ASN A 196 -2.80 4.58 -30.68
C ASN A 196 -2.48 3.17 -30.19
N ASP A 197 -1.32 2.96 -29.57
CA ASP A 197 -0.89 1.66 -29.04
C ASP A 197 -1.85 1.19 -27.94
N ILE A 198 -2.23 2.07 -27.01
CA ILE A 198 -3.20 1.71 -25.96
C ILE A 198 -4.60 1.43 -26.54
N HIS A 199 -5.08 2.20 -27.52
CA HIS A 199 -6.37 1.92 -28.16
C HIS A 199 -6.37 0.62 -28.98
N SER A 200 -5.20 0.22 -29.48
CA SER A 200 -5.05 -0.97 -30.32
C SER A 200 -4.88 -2.24 -29.49
N TYR A 201 -4.00 -2.21 -28.49
CA TYR A 201 -3.54 -3.39 -27.74
C TYR A 201 -3.90 -3.36 -26.26
N GLY A 202 -4.12 -2.16 -25.70
CA GLY A 202 -4.34 -1.95 -24.27
C GLY A 202 -5.80 -1.86 -23.84
N ARG A 203 -6.76 -2.19 -24.72
CA ARG A 203 -8.19 -2.12 -24.39
C ARG A 203 -8.73 -3.46 -23.91
N ASN A 204 -9.75 -3.39 -23.08
CA ASN A 204 -10.61 -4.51 -22.77
C ASN A 204 -11.56 -4.76 -23.96
N VAL A 205 -11.54 -5.98 -24.51
CA VAL A 205 -12.40 -6.41 -25.60
C VAL A 205 -13.47 -7.34 -25.02
N GLY A 206 -14.74 -7.02 -25.23
CA GLY A 206 -15.82 -7.86 -24.74
C GLY A 206 -15.90 -9.18 -25.49
N ASN A 207 -16.32 -10.25 -24.80
CA ASN A 207 -16.47 -11.61 -25.37
C ASN A 207 -17.40 -11.68 -26.58
N TRP A 208 -18.22 -10.64 -26.81
CA TRP A 208 -19.11 -10.51 -27.95
C TRP A 208 -18.39 -10.13 -29.27
N ALA A 209 -17.09 -9.84 -29.23
CA ALA A 209 -16.28 -9.53 -30.41
C ALA A 209 -15.08 -10.50 -30.59
N PRO A 210 -15.32 -11.81 -30.83
CA PRO A 210 -14.28 -12.83 -30.86
C PRO A 210 -13.20 -12.60 -31.94
N ALA A 211 -13.59 -12.09 -33.12
CA ALA A 211 -12.62 -11.76 -34.18
C ALA A 211 -11.63 -10.66 -33.76
N GLU A 212 -12.06 -9.70 -32.93
CA GLU A 212 -11.20 -8.65 -32.39
C GLU A 212 -10.28 -9.18 -31.28
N ILE A 213 -10.75 -10.16 -30.50
CA ILE A 213 -9.94 -10.87 -29.51
C ILE A 213 -8.84 -11.67 -30.23
N ASP A 214 -9.20 -12.44 -31.25
CA ASP A 214 -8.23 -13.23 -32.04
C ASP A 214 -7.20 -12.34 -32.72
N LYS A 215 -7.65 -11.19 -33.26
CA LYS A 215 -6.75 -10.21 -33.86
C LYS A 215 -5.77 -9.66 -32.83
N LEU A 216 -6.26 -9.25 -31.65
CA LEU A 216 -5.43 -8.71 -30.58
C LEU A 216 -4.44 -9.73 -30.05
N ALA A 217 -4.86 -10.99 -29.89
CA ALA A 217 -4.01 -12.10 -29.44
C ALA A 217 -2.91 -12.48 -30.44
N ARG A 218 -3.13 -12.29 -31.75
CA ARG A 218 -2.15 -12.59 -32.80
C ARG A 218 -1.18 -11.44 -33.10
N SER A 219 -1.57 -10.21 -32.78
CA SER A 219 -0.80 -8.99 -33.10
C SER A 219 0.03 -8.45 -31.94
N GLY A 220 -0.18 -8.94 -30.72
CA GLY A 220 0.60 -8.62 -29.52
C GLY A 220 1.70 -9.64 -29.29
#